data_AF-A0A453HI34-F1
#
_entry.id   AF-A0A453HI34-F1
#
_cell.length_a   1.000
_cell.length_b   1.000
_cell.length_c   1.000
_cell.angle_alpha   90.00
_cell.angle_beta   90.00
_cell.angle_gamma   90.00
#
_symmetry.space_group_name_H-M   'P 1'
#
loop_
_entity.id
_entity.type
_entity.pdbx_description
1 polymer ?
#
loop_
_entity_poly.entity_id
_entity_poly.type
_entity_poly.pdbx_seq_one_letter_code
_entity_poly.pdbx_strand_id
1 'polypeptide(L)'
;MRTKAFSSQSYYLEKVLPKLLELGAVRIAPFSNRLANSVPSNINALRCLANYEALRFSEPIRILADNMVDRMIKKSALTGGKYMSVHLRFEEDMVAFSCCIYDGDWKENIAMENARERGWRGKFRRPGRVINPEANRRNGRCPLAPIEVGMMLRGMGFDNTTSLYVASGKIYNAEKYMTPLRELFPLLQTKETITSPEELAQFKGHSSRLAALDYTVCLRSEAFVMTQGSNFPHFLMGHRRYLYGGHAKTITPDKQKMVLLFDNPDIRWDRFRHLMQDIRRHSESKGFGFRKHSGSIYNLPMPDCMCQQAES
;
A
#
# COMPACT_ATOMS: atom_id res chain seq x y z
N MET A 1 14.20 15.17 -23.05
CA MET A 1 15.35 15.42 -22.15
C MET A 1 15.39 14.36 -21.06
N ARG A 2 16.60 13.89 -20.69
CA ARG A 2 16.79 12.97 -19.56
C ARG A 2 17.20 13.75 -18.32
N THR A 3 16.46 13.59 -17.22
CA THR A 3 16.76 14.23 -15.94
C THR A 3 17.06 13.18 -14.88
N LYS A 4 18.00 13.49 -13.99
CA LYS A 4 18.34 12.59 -12.88
C LYS A 4 17.17 12.53 -11.90
N ALA A 5 17.02 11.40 -11.21
CA ALA A 5 16.05 11.32 -10.12
C ALA A 5 16.47 12.26 -9.00
N PHE A 6 15.50 12.89 -8.34
CA PHE A 6 15.73 13.84 -7.25
C PHE A 6 16.68 15.00 -7.61
N SER A 7 16.58 15.53 -8.84
CA SER A 7 17.25 16.77 -9.23
C SER A 7 16.80 17.95 -8.36
N SER A 8 17.73 18.86 -8.03
CA SER A 8 17.47 20.08 -7.27
C SER A 8 16.56 21.06 -8.04
N GLN A 9 16.00 22.04 -7.33
CA GLN A 9 15.31 23.18 -7.97
C GLN A 9 16.21 23.92 -8.96
N SER A 10 17.48 24.19 -8.60
CA SER A 10 18.44 24.87 -9.47
C SER A 10 18.64 24.15 -10.80
N TYR A 11 18.68 22.81 -10.79
CA TYR A 11 18.78 22.03 -12.02
C TYR A 11 17.61 22.29 -12.99
N TYR A 12 16.38 22.46 -12.48
CA TYR A 12 15.25 22.80 -13.33
C TYR A 12 15.37 24.20 -13.91
N LEU A 13 15.76 25.19 -13.09
CA LEU A 13 15.91 26.58 -13.52
C LEU A 13 17.07 26.76 -14.51
N GLU A 14 18.18 26.06 -14.31
CA GLU A 14 19.41 26.26 -15.11
C GLU A 14 19.50 25.34 -16.33
N LYS A 15 18.88 24.15 -16.30
CA LYS A 15 19.04 23.14 -17.36
C LYS A 15 17.75 22.81 -18.09
N VAL A 16 16.61 22.81 -17.40
CA VAL A 16 15.32 22.43 -18.01
C VAL A 16 14.61 23.65 -18.59
N LEU A 17 14.50 24.74 -17.82
CA LEU A 17 13.80 25.96 -18.22
C LEU A 17 14.37 26.59 -19.49
N PRO A 18 15.70 26.74 -19.70
CA PRO A 18 16.22 27.32 -20.93
C PRO A 18 15.84 26.48 -22.17
N LYS A 19 15.85 25.15 -22.04
CA LYS A 19 15.43 24.26 -23.13
C LYS A 19 13.92 24.26 -23.35
N LEU A 20 13.11 24.44 -22.32
CA LEU A 20 11.67 24.65 -22.47
C LEU A 20 11.39 25.94 -23.23
N LEU A 21 12.09 27.03 -22.90
CA LEU A 21 11.93 28.32 -23.58
C LEU A 21 12.40 28.27 -25.05
N GLU A 22 13.51 27.59 -25.33
CA GLU A 22 14.06 27.43 -26.69
C GLU A 22 13.18 26.56 -27.58
N LEU A 23 12.65 25.45 -27.05
CA LEU A 23 11.95 24.43 -27.85
C LEU A 23 10.42 24.55 -27.79
N GLY A 24 9.88 25.41 -26.91
CA GLY A 24 8.43 25.56 -26.64
C GLY A 24 7.82 24.40 -25.85
N ALA A 25 8.25 23.17 -26.09
CA ALA A 25 7.81 21.98 -25.36
C ALA A 25 8.97 21.00 -25.12
N VAL A 26 9.07 20.47 -23.90
CA VAL A 26 10.06 19.44 -23.57
C VAL A 26 9.42 18.24 -22.89
N ARG A 27 9.73 17.04 -23.40
CA ARG A 27 9.40 15.78 -22.72
C ARG A 27 10.51 15.41 -21.75
N ILE A 28 10.21 15.33 -20.46
CA ILE A 28 11.14 14.87 -19.43
C ILE A 28 10.96 13.35 -19.23
N ALA A 29 12.04 12.57 -19.35
CA ALA A 29 11.99 11.12 -19.20
C ALA A 29 13.17 10.59 -18.38
N PRO A 30 12.97 9.58 -17.51
CA PRO A 30 11.67 9.00 -17.10
C PRO A 30 10.86 9.95 -16.20
N PHE A 31 9.56 9.71 -15.97
CA PHE A 31 8.70 10.65 -15.20
C PHE A 31 8.79 10.48 -13.67
N SER A 32 9.45 9.43 -13.15
CA SER A 32 9.44 9.12 -11.71
C SER A 32 10.38 9.98 -10.86
N ASN A 33 9.83 10.57 -9.78
CA ASN A 33 10.54 11.20 -8.65
C ASN A 33 11.71 12.12 -9.05
N ARG A 34 11.45 13.08 -9.96
CA ARG A 34 12.52 13.90 -10.55
C ARG A 34 12.89 15.15 -9.77
N LEU A 35 12.01 15.73 -8.97
CA LEU A 35 12.35 16.86 -8.11
C LEU A 35 12.75 16.33 -6.73
N ALA A 36 13.84 16.84 -6.17
CA ALA A 36 14.36 16.45 -4.86
C ALA A 36 13.29 16.62 -3.76
N ASN A 37 13.39 15.84 -2.69
CA ASN A 37 12.55 16.03 -1.50
C ASN A 37 12.96 17.29 -0.72
N SER A 38 14.26 17.61 -0.75
CA SER A 38 14.87 18.80 -0.18
C SER A 38 14.67 19.99 -1.12
N VAL A 39 13.59 20.75 -0.92
CA VAL A 39 13.27 21.99 -1.66
C VAL A 39 12.76 23.05 -0.68
N PRO A 40 12.78 24.35 -1.06
CA PRO A 40 12.24 25.42 -0.25
C PRO A 40 10.76 25.23 0.15
N SER A 41 10.37 25.85 1.26
CA SER A 41 9.05 25.71 1.88
C SER A 41 7.89 26.07 0.95
N ASN A 42 8.03 27.12 0.14
CA ASN A 42 7.01 27.52 -0.83
C ASN A 42 6.75 26.44 -1.90
N ILE A 43 7.78 25.69 -2.32
CA ILE A 43 7.64 24.57 -3.25
C ILE A 43 6.96 23.38 -2.56
N ASN A 44 7.31 23.12 -1.30
CA ASN A 44 6.62 22.10 -0.52
C ASN A 44 5.14 22.45 -0.31
N ALA A 45 4.81 23.70 0.02
CA ALA A 45 3.43 24.16 0.15
C ALA A 45 2.63 23.95 -1.15
N LEU A 46 3.22 24.26 -2.31
CA LEU A 46 2.59 23.98 -3.61
C LEU A 46 2.39 22.48 -3.85
N ARG A 47 3.37 21.64 -3.47
CA ARG A 47 3.22 20.17 -3.55
C ARG A 47 2.09 19.65 -2.66
N CYS A 48 1.95 20.21 -1.45
CA CYS A 48 0.88 19.86 -0.53
C CYS A 48 -0.48 20.22 -1.11
N LEU A 49 -0.65 21.46 -1.56
CA LEU A 49 -1.88 21.95 -2.19
C LEU A 49 -2.22 21.10 -3.42
N ALA A 50 -1.25 20.84 -4.29
CA ALA A 50 -1.46 20.01 -5.46
C ALA A 50 -1.90 18.59 -5.07
N ASN A 51 -1.19 17.95 -4.14
CA ASN A 51 -1.39 16.53 -3.84
C ASN A 51 -2.65 16.24 -3.00
N TYR A 52 -2.99 17.11 -2.05
CA TYR A 52 -4.07 16.86 -1.10
C TYR A 52 -5.35 17.63 -1.41
N GLU A 53 -5.26 18.76 -2.13
CA GLU A 53 -6.42 19.60 -2.44
C GLU A 53 -6.80 19.63 -3.93
N ALA A 54 -5.84 19.88 -4.83
CA ALA A 54 -6.15 20.07 -6.24
C ALA A 54 -6.34 18.75 -7.01
N LEU A 55 -5.54 17.72 -6.72
CA LEU A 55 -5.68 16.41 -7.35
C LEU A 55 -6.88 15.66 -6.79
N ARG A 56 -7.94 15.55 -7.60
CA ARG A 56 -9.16 14.79 -7.30
C ARG A 56 -9.37 13.69 -8.32
N PHE A 57 -9.96 12.59 -7.89
CA PHE A 57 -10.42 11.56 -8.82
C PHE A 57 -11.56 12.10 -9.70
N SER A 58 -11.63 11.61 -10.94
CA SER A 58 -12.71 11.97 -11.86
C SER A 58 -14.08 11.61 -11.29
N GLU A 59 -15.11 12.36 -11.65
CA GLU A 59 -16.44 12.22 -11.06
C GLU A 59 -17.00 10.78 -11.06
N PRO A 60 -16.88 9.96 -12.13
CA PRO A 60 -17.37 8.58 -12.09
C PRO A 60 -16.70 7.71 -11.01
N ILE A 61 -15.41 7.91 -10.76
CA ILE A 61 -14.65 7.19 -9.72
C ILE A 61 -15.13 7.66 -8.35
N ARG A 62 -15.30 8.97 -8.18
CA ARG A 62 -15.71 9.60 -6.92
C ARG A 62 -17.09 9.10 -6.49
N ILE A 63 -18.08 9.15 -7.39
CA ILE A 63 -19.45 8.69 -7.13
C ILE A 63 -19.48 7.22 -6.70
N LEU A 64 -18.83 6.32 -7.47
CA LEU A 64 -18.85 4.90 -7.11
C LEU A 64 -18.08 4.65 -5.80
N ALA A 65 -16.94 5.30 -5.60
CA ALA A 65 -16.14 5.11 -4.40
C ALA A 65 -16.86 5.60 -3.13
N ASP A 66 -17.59 6.71 -3.20
CA ASP A 66 -18.40 7.21 -2.08
C ASP A 66 -19.55 6.22 -1.78
N ASN A 67 -20.22 5.68 -2.81
CA ASN A 67 -21.21 4.62 -2.64
C ASN A 67 -20.61 3.34 -2.00
N MET A 68 -19.38 2.98 -2.36
CA MET A 68 -18.66 1.86 -1.75
C MET A 68 -18.38 2.11 -0.27
N VAL A 69 -17.98 3.32 0.10
CA VAL A 69 -17.79 3.73 1.51
C VAL A 69 -19.10 3.60 2.28
N ASP A 70 -20.20 4.11 1.75
CA ASP A 70 -21.52 4.03 2.40
C ASP A 70 -21.96 2.58 2.61
N ARG A 71 -21.73 1.71 1.62
CA ARG A 71 -22.00 0.26 1.73
C ARG A 71 -21.12 -0.40 2.79
N MET A 72 -19.84 -0.03 2.87
CA MET A 72 -18.95 -0.52 3.92
C MET A 72 -19.40 -0.07 5.31
N ILE A 73 -19.81 1.19 5.47
CA ILE A 73 -20.35 1.72 6.74
C ILE A 73 -21.60 0.92 7.13
N LYS A 74 -22.55 0.73 6.21
CA LYS A 74 -23.79 -0.05 6.46
C LYS A 74 -23.49 -1.51 6.85
N LYS A 75 -22.56 -2.16 6.15
CA LYS A 75 -22.11 -3.53 6.47
C LYS A 75 -21.33 -3.62 7.78
N SER A 76 -20.91 -2.49 8.35
CA SER A 76 -20.16 -2.40 9.61
C SER A 76 -21.01 -1.89 10.77
N ALA A 77 -22.31 -2.18 10.76
CA ALA A 77 -23.24 -1.74 11.80
C ALA A 77 -22.83 -2.21 13.22
N LEU A 78 -22.24 -3.41 13.35
CA LEU A 78 -21.78 -3.98 14.62
C LEU A 78 -20.73 -3.11 15.33
N THR A 79 -19.99 -2.30 14.57
CA THR A 79 -18.90 -1.43 15.04
C THR A 79 -19.25 0.05 14.85
N GLY A 80 -20.54 0.39 14.72
CA GLY A 80 -21.00 1.77 14.51
C GLY A 80 -20.52 2.38 13.19
N GLY A 81 -20.37 1.56 12.15
CA GLY A 81 -19.89 1.99 10.84
C GLY A 81 -18.37 1.96 10.66
N LYS A 82 -17.62 1.58 11.71
CA LYS A 82 -16.14 1.55 11.67
C LYS A 82 -15.62 0.25 11.07
N TYR A 83 -14.78 0.35 10.05
CA TYR A 83 -14.13 -0.82 9.45
C TYR A 83 -12.62 -0.60 9.33
N MET A 84 -11.91 -1.71 9.25
CA MET A 84 -10.50 -1.72 8.89
C MET A 84 -10.34 -1.96 7.40
N SER A 85 -9.32 -1.38 6.79
CA SER A 85 -8.94 -1.73 5.42
C SER A 85 -7.52 -2.32 5.37
N VAL A 86 -7.33 -3.29 4.47
CA VAL A 86 -6.06 -3.99 4.25
C VAL A 86 -5.71 -3.88 2.77
N HIS A 87 -4.56 -3.28 2.47
CA HIS A 87 -3.97 -3.34 1.14
C HIS A 87 -3.13 -4.61 1.02
N LEU A 88 -3.69 -5.62 0.35
CA LEU A 88 -3.13 -6.96 0.19
C LEU A 88 -2.42 -7.08 -1.16
N ARG A 89 -1.09 -7.02 -1.16
CA ARG A 89 -0.26 -7.16 -2.37
C ARG A 89 0.19 -8.61 -2.57
N PHE A 90 -0.74 -9.48 -3.00
CA PHE A 90 -0.49 -10.90 -3.28
C PHE A 90 -0.90 -11.33 -4.70
N GLU A 91 -0.68 -10.44 -5.68
CA GLU A 91 -0.94 -10.69 -7.10
C GLU A 91 0.23 -11.45 -7.76
N GLU A 92 -0.04 -12.12 -8.90
CA GLU A 92 0.94 -12.98 -9.60
C GLU A 92 2.30 -12.30 -9.81
N ASP A 93 2.30 -11.03 -10.19
CA ASP A 93 3.54 -10.30 -10.46
C ASP A 93 4.38 -10.10 -9.19
N MET A 94 3.75 -9.81 -8.05
CA MET A 94 4.46 -9.63 -6.78
C MET A 94 4.97 -10.97 -6.24
N VAL A 95 4.13 -12.01 -6.29
CA VAL A 95 4.51 -13.37 -5.86
C VAL A 95 5.69 -13.85 -6.71
N ALA A 96 5.59 -13.77 -8.04
CA ALA A 96 6.66 -14.16 -8.96
C ALA A 96 7.95 -13.36 -8.76
N PHE A 97 7.85 -12.03 -8.62
CA PHE A 97 9.01 -11.13 -8.47
C PHE A 97 9.76 -11.36 -7.16
N SER A 98 9.04 -11.68 -6.08
CA SER A 98 9.62 -11.89 -4.75
C SER A 98 10.53 -13.12 -4.69
N CYS A 99 10.37 -14.06 -5.63
CA CYS A 99 11.04 -15.36 -5.65
C CYS A 99 10.93 -16.11 -4.31
N CYS A 100 9.79 -15.95 -3.63
CA CYS A 100 9.49 -16.65 -2.40
C CYS A 100 8.74 -17.95 -2.70
N ILE A 101 8.82 -18.89 -1.78
CA ILE A 101 8.06 -20.13 -1.80
C ILE A 101 6.92 -19.97 -0.77
N TYR A 102 5.72 -20.38 -1.18
CA TYR A 102 4.53 -20.46 -0.35
C TYR A 102 4.08 -21.92 -0.32
N ASP A 103 2.95 -22.22 0.34
CA ASP A 103 2.39 -23.58 0.49
C ASP A 103 1.78 -24.14 -0.81
N GLY A 104 2.44 -23.86 -1.93
CA GLY A 104 2.06 -24.26 -3.27
C GLY A 104 2.64 -25.59 -3.70
N ASP A 105 1.97 -26.21 -4.67
CA ASP A 105 2.47 -27.42 -5.30
C ASP A 105 3.55 -27.09 -6.34
N TRP A 106 4.12 -28.13 -6.94
CA TRP A 106 5.12 -27.97 -7.99
C TRP A 106 4.58 -27.19 -9.21
N LYS A 107 3.26 -27.23 -9.46
CA LYS A 107 2.63 -26.49 -10.57
C LYS A 107 2.63 -24.99 -10.28
N GLU A 108 2.36 -24.58 -9.04
CA GLU A 108 2.46 -23.17 -8.62
C GLU A 108 3.91 -22.67 -8.76
N ASN A 109 4.90 -23.48 -8.41
CA ASN A 109 6.31 -23.13 -8.59
C ASN A 109 6.68 -22.89 -10.07
N ILE A 110 6.28 -23.79 -10.97
CA ILE A 110 6.48 -23.63 -12.42
C ILE A 110 5.73 -22.41 -12.96
N ALA A 111 4.49 -22.17 -12.50
CA ALA A 111 3.72 -21.00 -12.90
C ALA A 111 4.45 -19.70 -12.53
N MET A 112 5.07 -19.64 -11.34
CA MET A 112 5.86 -18.48 -10.92
C MET A 112 7.16 -18.32 -11.72
N GLU A 113 7.81 -19.41 -12.14
CA GLU A 113 8.95 -19.35 -13.06
C GLU A 113 8.55 -18.79 -14.42
N ASN A 114 7.45 -19.28 -14.99
CA ASN A 114 6.92 -18.80 -16.26
C ASN A 114 6.51 -17.32 -16.18
N ALA A 115 5.89 -16.91 -15.07
CA ALA A 115 5.55 -15.51 -14.82
C ALA A 115 6.81 -14.62 -14.74
N ARG A 116 7.88 -15.10 -14.10
CA ARG A 116 9.17 -14.40 -14.04
C ARG A 116 9.79 -14.20 -15.43
N GLU A 117 9.77 -15.23 -16.27
CA GLU A 117 10.32 -15.13 -17.62
C GLU A 117 9.50 -14.20 -18.50
N ARG A 118 8.16 -14.31 -18.44
CA ARG A 118 7.24 -13.44 -19.19
C ARG A 118 7.35 -11.97 -18.79
N GLY A 119 7.43 -11.69 -17.49
CA GLY A 119 7.39 -10.33 -16.95
C GLY A 119 8.74 -9.59 -16.99
N TRP A 120 9.86 -10.30 -16.82
CA TRP A 120 11.17 -9.66 -16.67
C TRP A 120 12.27 -10.21 -17.60
N ARG A 121 11.91 -11.05 -18.59
CA ARG A 121 12.76 -11.45 -19.73
C ARG A 121 14.17 -11.87 -19.30
N GLY A 122 14.29 -12.99 -18.58
CA GLY A 122 15.57 -13.53 -18.15
C GLY A 122 16.27 -12.76 -17.01
N LYS A 123 15.68 -11.68 -16.45
CA LYS A 123 16.24 -10.94 -15.30
C LYS A 123 16.67 -11.84 -14.14
N PHE A 124 15.90 -12.90 -13.90
CA PHE A 124 16.09 -13.83 -12.79
C PHE A 124 17.05 -14.98 -13.12
N ARG A 125 17.33 -15.23 -14.40
CA ARG A 125 18.26 -16.25 -14.90
C ARG A 125 19.62 -15.70 -15.34
N ARG A 126 19.91 -14.42 -15.06
CA ARG A 126 21.19 -13.80 -15.44
C ARG A 126 22.35 -14.51 -14.73
N PRO A 127 23.49 -14.73 -15.42
CA PRO A 127 24.69 -15.28 -14.78
C PRO A 127 25.07 -14.51 -13.51
N GLY A 128 25.43 -15.23 -12.45
CA GLY A 128 25.79 -14.66 -11.15
C GLY A 128 24.61 -14.27 -10.24
N ARG A 129 23.37 -14.40 -10.70
CA ARG A 129 22.19 -14.14 -9.86
C ARG A 129 21.76 -15.40 -9.12
N VAL A 130 21.93 -15.41 -7.80
CA VAL A 130 21.44 -16.48 -6.92
C VAL A 130 20.10 -16.08 -6.31
N ILE A 131 19.11 -16.95 -6.44
CA ILE A 131 17.80 -16.81 -5.79
C ILE A 131 17.81 -17.63 -4.51
N ASN A 132 17.57 -16.98 -3.38
CA ASN A 132 17.43 -17.66 -2.09
C ASN A 132 16.05 -17.29 -1.50
N PRO A 133 15.03 -18.15 -1.65
CA PRO A 133 13.68 -17.88 -1.19
C PRO A 133 13.59 -17.68 0.33
N GLU A 134 14.31 -18.48 1.11
CA GLU A 134 14.34 -18.34 2.57
C GLU A 134 14.95 -17.02 3.01
N ALA A 135 16.08 -16.62 2.41
CA ALA A 135 16.70 -15.34 2.70
C ALA A 135 15.78 -14.18 2.29
N ASN A 136 15.04 -14.30 1.19
CA ASN A 136 14.04 -13.31 0.83
C ASN A 136 12.94 -13.20 1.89
N ARG A 137 12.47 -14.33 2.43
CA ARG A 137 11.47 -14.41 3.51
C ARG A 137 11.99 -13.78 4.80
N ARG A 138 13.15 -14.24 5.29
CA ARG A 138 13.80 -13.71 6.51
C ARG A 138 14.11 -12.22 6.42
N ASN A 139 14.47 -11.71 5.24
CA ASN A 139 14.72 -10.28 5.02
C ASN A 139 13.44 -9.45 4.85
N GLY A 140 12.25 -10.07 4.96
CA GLY A 140 10.97 -9.40 4.82
C GLY A 140 10.69 -8.94 3.38
N ARG A 141 11.24 -9.61 2.35
CA ARG A 141 10.98 -9.27 0.94
C ARG A 141 9.73 -9.94 0.38
N CYS A 142 9.27 -11.03 1.00
CA CYS A 142 8.09 -11.74 0.57
C CYS A 142 6.80 -10.96 0.88
N PRO A 143 5.81 -10.92 -0.03
CA PRO A 143 4.43 -10.62 0.33
C PRO A 143 3.91 -11.55 1.42
N LEU A 144 3.14 -10.99 2.36
CA LEU A 144 2.43 -11.82 3.34
C LEU A 144 1.32 -12.55 2.60
N ALA A 145 1.24 -13.86 2.79
CA ALA A 145 0.11 -14.65 2.33
C ALA A 145 -1.16 -14.23 3.10
N PRO A 146 -2.37 -14.37 2.53
CA PRO A 146 -3.58 -13.88 3.20
C PRO A 146 -3.84 -14.57 4.55
N ILE A 147 -3.44 -15.84 4.72
CA ILE A 147 -3.47 -16.53 6.03
C ILE A 147 -2.54 -15.87 7.06
N GLU A 148 -1.31 -15.49 6.67
CA GLU A 148 -0.38 -14.77 7.55
C GLU A 148 -0.94 -13.41 7.97
N VAL A 149 -1.63 -12.72 7.06
CA VAL A 149 -2.35 -11.48 7.37
C VAL A 149 -3.47 -11.73 8.36
N GLY A 150 -4.25 -12.80 8.17
CA GLY A 150 -5.31 -13.18 9.11
C GLY A 150 -4.77 -13.49 10.50
N MET A 151 -3.72 -14.31 10.59
CA MET A 151 -3.04 -14.65 11.86
C MET A 151 -2.46 -13.41 12.54
N MET A 152 -1.83 -12.52 11.78
CA MET A 152 -1.33 -11.24 12.29
C MET A 152 -2.46 -10.43 12.93
N LEU A 153 -3.58 -10.24 12.23
CA LEU A 153 -4.71 -9.47 12.74
C LEU A 153 -5.33 -10.11 13.98
N ARG A 154 -5.49 -11.43 14.00
CA ARG A 154 -5.95 -12.17 15.19
C ARG A 154 -5.01 -12.01 16.38
N GLY A 155 -3.70 -12.12 16.15
CA GLY A 155 -2.69 -11.88 17.18
C GLY A 155 -2.68 -10.44 17.69
N MET A 156 -3.00 -9.47 16.83
CA MET A 156 -3.12 -8.04 17.20
C MET A 156 -4.41 -7.71 17.97
N GLY A 157 -5.30 -8.68 18.17
CA GLY A 157 -6.53 -8.54 18.94
C GLY A 157 -7.79 -8.24 18.13
N PHE A 158 -7.74 -8.33 16.80
CA PHE A 158 -8.94 -8.28 15.96
C PHE A 158 -9.60 -9.66 15.91
N ASP A 159 -10.92 -9.70 15.76
CA ASP A 159 -11.69 -10.94 15.79
C ASP A 159 -12.68 -11.06 14.63
N ASN A 160 -13.53 -12.09 14.66
CA ASN A 160 -14.51 -12.36 13.61
C ASN A 160 -15.62 -11.31 13.51
N THR A 161 -15.76 -10.41 14.50
CA THR A 161 -16.71 -9.30 14.48
C THR A 161 -16.12 -8.05 13.80
N THR A 162 -14.84 -8.08 13.47
CA THR A 162 -14.17 -6.96 12.78
C THR A 162 -14.56 -6.91 11.31
N SER A 163 -15.22 -5.82 10.90
CA SER A 163 -15.45 -5.53 9.48
C SER A 163 -14.15 -5.19 8.76
N LEU A 164 -13.84 -5.96 7.73
CA LEU A 164 -12.58 -5.86 6.98
C LEU A 164 -12.85 -5.55 5.51
N TYR A 165 -12.23 -4.50 4.98
CA TYR A 165 -12.18 -4.24 3.54
C TYR A 165 -10.81 -4.65 2.99
N VAL A 166 -10.75 -5.54 2.01
CA VAL A 166 -9.50 -5.91 1.34
C VAL A 166 -9.40 -5.21 -0.01
N ALA A 167 -8.42 -4.33 -0.11
CA ALA A 167 -7.99 -3.68 -1.34
C ALA A 167 -6.85 -4.48 -1.98
N SER A 168 -7.06 -4.96 -3.20
CA SER A 168 -6.05 -5.69 -3.95
C SER A 168 -6.32 -5.64 -5.45
N GLY A 169 -5.28 -5.91 -6.25
CA GLY A 169 -5.48 -6.39 -7.62
C GLY A 169 -6.00 -7.84 -7.65
N LYS A 170 -5.76 -8.52 -8.77
CA LYS A 170 -6.10 -9.95 -8.90
C LYS A 170 -5.15 -10.79 -8.03
N ILE A 171 -5.64 -11.23 -6.88
CA ILE A 171 -4.91 -12.13 -5.98
C ILE A 171 -4.55 -13.43 -6.72
N TYR A 172 -3.30 -13.86 -6.57
CA TYR A 172 -2.81 -15.11 -7.12
C TYR A 172 -3.53 -16.28 -6.45
N ASN A 173 -4.10 -17.18 -7.26
CA ASN A 173 -4.89 -18.33 -6.81
C ASN A 173 -5.86 -17.97 -5.66
N ALA A 174 -6.71 -16.96 -5.92
CA ALA A 174 -7.56 -16.35 -4.91
C ALA A 174 -8.47 -17.35 -4.17
N GLU A 175 -8.97 -18.39 -4.86
CA GLU A 175 -9.79 -19.44 -4.26
C GLU A 175 -9.04 -20.17 -3.14
N LYS A 176 -7.79 -20.54 -3.37
CA LYS A 176 -6.93 -21.16 -2.35
C LYS A 176 -6.54 -20.16 -1.25
N TYR A 177 -5.95 -19.03 -1.64
CA TYR A 177 -5.26 -18.18 -0.67
C TYR A 177 -6.20 -17.26 0.12
N MET A 178 -7.37 -16.86 -0.41
CA MET A 178 -8.30 -16.00 0.34
C MET A 178 -9.22 -16.78 1.29
N THR A 179 -9.42 -18.08 1.08
CA THR A 179 -10.33 -18.90 1.89
C THR A 179 -10.00 -18.83 3.39
N PRO A 180 -8.75 -19.08 3.84
CA PRO A 180 -8.44 -19.00 5.26
C PRO A 180 -8.62 -17.60 5.86
N LEU A 181 -8.37 -16.54 5.08
CA LEU A 181 -8.59 -15.17 5.54
C LEU A 181 -10.09 -14.87 5.73
N ARG A 182 -10.96 -15.38 4.85
CA ARG A 182 -12.42 -15.26 4.98
C ARG A 182 -12.96 -16.04 6.17
N GLU A 183 -12.41 -17.21 6.47
CA GLU A 183 -12.77 -17.99 7.66
C GLU A 183 -12.42 -17.23 8.95
N LEU A 184 -11.22 -16.60 8.98
CA LEU A 184 -10.81 -15.79 10.11
C LEU A 184 -11.59 -14.48 10.24
N PHE A 185 -12.05 -13.88 9.13
CA PHE A 185 -12.78 -12.61 9.10
C PHE A 185 -14.02 -12.74 8.20
N PRO A 186 -15.13 -13.30 8.70
CA PRO A 186 -16.32 -13.58 7.89
C PRO A 186 -17.03 -12.33 7.37
N LEU A 187 -16.81 -11.17 7.99
CA LEU A 187 -17.34 -9.87 7.55
C LEU A 187 -16.49 -9.22 6.44
N LEU A 188 -15.47 -9.94 5.93
CA LEU A 188 -14.57 -9.45 4.89
C LEU A 188 -15.32 -9.10 3.60
N GLN A 189 -15.13 -7.87 3.16
CA GLN A 189 -15.58 -7.34 1.89
C GLN A 189 -14.40 -7.04 0.97
N THR A 190 -14.59 -7.24 -0.32
CA THR A 190 -13.76 -6.71 -1.40
C THR A 190 -14.59 -5.77 -2.27
N LYS A 191 -13.93 -5.04 -3.16
CA LYS A 191 -14.57 -4.24 -4.21
C LYS A 191 -15.71 -5.00 -4.89
N GLU A 192 -15.46 -6.22 -5.35
CA GLU A 192 -16.42 -7.07 -6.06
C GLU A 192 -17.63 -7.48 -5.20
N THR A 193 -17.48 -7.56 -3.87
CA THR A 193 -18.59 -7.93 -2.97
C THR A 193 -19.49 -6.74 -2.60
N ILE A 194 -19.01 -5.51 -2.79
CA ILE A 194 -19.73 -4.28 -2.44
C ILE A 194 -20.14 -3.45 -3.66
N THR A 195 -19.93 -3.98 -4.87
CA THR A 195 -20.34 -3.36 -6.13
C THR A 195 -20.93 -4.40 -7.08
N SER A 196 -21.80 -3.99 -7.97
CA SER A 196 -22.29 -4.86 -9.04
C SER A 196 -21.29 -4.95 -10.21
N PRO A 197 -21.34 -6.02 -11.03
CA PRO A 197 -20.54 -6.12 -12.25
C PRO A 197 -20.74 -4.96 -13.23
N GLU A 198 -21.95 -4.40 -13.28
CA GLU A 198 -22.34 -3.27 -14.14
C GLU A 198 -21.69 -1.97 -13.65
N GLU A 199 -21.72 -1.70 -12.34
CA GLU A 199 -21.04 -0.54 -11.74
C GLU A 199 -19.54 -0.56 -12.04
N LEU A 200 -18.92 -1.74 -11.98
CA LEU A 200 -17.50 -1.92 -12.26
C LEU A 200 -17.15 -1.91 -13.75
N ALA A 201 -18.12 -2.12 -14.65
CA ALA A 201 -17.86 -2.35 -16.07
C ALA A 201 -17.02 -1.24 -16.72
N GLN A 202 -17.33 0.02 -16.41
CA GLN A 202 -16.63 1.20 -16.93
C GLN A 202 -15.17 1.34 -16.46
N PHE A 203 -14.78 0.61 -15.41
CA PHE A 203 -13.42 0.63 -14.84
C PHE A 203 -12.61 -0.62 -15.21
N LYS A 204 -13.25 -1.67 -15.76
CA LYS A 204 -12.56 -2.89 -16.20
C LYS A 204 -11.51 -2.56 -17.27
N GLY A 205 -10.39 -3.30 -17.23
CA GLY A 205 -9.23 -3.05 -18.09
C GLY A 205 -8.32 -1.90 -17.65
N HIS A 206 -8.74 -1.08 -16.68
CA HIS A 206 -7.97 0.04 -16.16
C HIS A 206 -7.61 -0.16 -14.68
N SER A 207 -6.49 -0.85 -14.42
CA SER A 207 -6.05 -1.17 -13.06
C SER A 207 -5.90 0.06 -12.16
N SER A 208 -5.46 1.19 -12.69
CA SER A 208 -5.34 2.46 -11.95
C SER A 208 -6.69 3.03 -11.52
N ARG A 209 -7.75 2.90 -12.33
CA ARG A 209 -9.10 3.35 -11.97
C ARG A 209 -9.71 2.45 -10.89
N LEU A 210 -9.52 1.13 -11.01
CA LEU A 210 -9.94 0.18 -9.99
C LEU A 210 -9.21 0.38 -8.66
N ALA A 211 -7.92 0.74 -8.70
CA ALA A 211 -7.16 1.09 -7.51
C ALA A 211 -7.64 2.43 -6.91
N ALA A 212 -8.09 3.40 -7.72
CA ALA A 212 -8.64 4.65 -7.22
C ALA A 212 -9.93 4.44 -6.39
N LEU A 213 -10.78 3.47 -6.78
CA LEU A 213 -11.93 3.06 -5.96
C LEU A 213 -11.50 2.53 -4.60
N ASP A 214 -10.55 1.58 -4.59
CA ASP A 214 -10.00 1.02 -3.35
C ASP A 214 -9.36 2.10 -2.47
N TYR A 215 -8.69 3.08 -3.08
CA TYR A 215 -7.99 4.16 -2.40
C TYR A 215 -8.95 4.95 -1.49
N THR A 216 -10.11 5.36 -1.98
CA THR A 216 -11.09 6.12 -1.20
C THR A 216 -11.67 5.29 -0.06
N VAL A 217 -11.99 4.00 -0.29
CA VAL A 217 -12.47 3.12 0.78
C VAL A 217 -11.41 2.94 1.86
N CYS A 218 -10.14 2.76 1.48
CA CYS A 218 -9.06 2.69 2.45
C CYS A 218 -8.76 4.03 3.15
N LEU A 219 -9.01 5.16 2.49
CA LEU A 219 -8.82 6.51 3.05
C LEU A 219 -9.82 6.79 4.18
N ARG A 220 -11.05 6.28 4.04
CA ARG A 220 -12.14 6.48 5.00
C ARG A 220 -12.22 5.44 6.12
N SER A 221 -11.39 4.40 6.08
CA SER A 221 -11.38 3.36 7.12
C SER A 221 -10.80 3.86 8.45
N GLU A 222 -11.21 3.26 9.56
CA GLU A 222 -10.74 3.60 10.91
C GLU A 222 -9.24 3.28 11.06
N ALA A 223 -8.84 2.09 10.61
CA ALA A 223 -7.45 1.67 10.54
C ALA A 223 -7.10 1.20 9.12
N PHE A 224 -5.87 1.44 8.71
CA PHE A 224 -5.32 0.97 7.44
C PHE A 224 -4.14 0.01 7.69
N VAL A 225 -4.11 -1.12 7.00
CA VAL A 225 -3.03 -2.10 7.09
C VAL A 225 -2.40 -2.25 5.71
N MET A 226 -1.07 -2.19 5.63
CA MET A 226 -0.37 -2.52 4.39
C MET A 226 0.40 -3.82 4.52
N THR A 227 0.26 -4.74 3.58
CA THR A 227 1.02 -6.00 3.65
C THR A 227 2.37 -5.92 2.95
N GLN A 228 2.54 -4.94 2.05
CA GLN A 228 3.79 -4.68 1.31
C GLN A 228 3.96 -3.19 1.00
N GLY A 229 5.22 -2.75 0.96
CA GLY A 229 5.58 -1.42 0.48
C GLY A 229 5.31 -1.29 -1.02
N SER A 230 4.50 -0.30 -1.39
CA SER A 230 4.26 0.09 -2.79
C SER A 230 3.81 1.57 -2.83
N ASN A 231 3.59 2.11 -4.03
CA ASN A 231 3.15 3.50 -4.18
C ASN A 231 1.78 3.74 -3.54
N PHE A 232 0.84 2.79 -3.66
CA PHE A 232 -0.51 2.90 -3.12
C PHE A 232 -0.52 3.21 -1.60
N PRO A 233 0.03 2.35 -0.73
CA PRO A 233 0.06 2.62 0.70
C PRO A 233 0.90 3.86 1.04
N HIS A 234 1.97 4.14 0.28
CA HIS A 234 2.81 5.32 0.51
C HIS A 234 2.03 6.63 0.37
N PHE A 235 1.24 6.79 -0.70
CA PHE A 235 0.39 7.97 -0.89
C PHE A 235 -0.83 7.97 0.03
N LEU A 236 -1.43 6.80 0.25
CA LEU A 236 -2.62 6.68 1.09
C LEU A 236 -2.32 7.05 2.55
N MET A 237 -1.19 6.60 3.10
CA MET A 237 -0.76 6.96 4.46
C MET A 237 -0.66 8.47 4.65
N GLY A 238 0.03 9.16 3.73
CA GLY A 238 0.18 10.60 3.83
C GLY A 238 -1.15 11.33 3.68
N HIS A 239 -2.03 10.86 2.80
CA HIS A 239 -3.36 11.45 2.65
C HIS A 239 -4.24 11.22 3.88
N ARG A 240 -4.21 10.01 4.48
CA ARG A 240 -4.88 9.75 5.76
C ARG A 240 -4.36 10.70 6.85
N ARG A 241 -3.03 10.81 7.00
CA ARG A 241 -2.43 11.77 7.96
C ARG A 241 -2.87 13.21 7.68
N TYR A 242 -2.90 13.61 6.41
CA TYR A 242 -3.39 14.92 5.97
C TYR A 242 -4.81 15.21 6.48
N LEU A 243 -5.74 14.30 6.22
CA LEU A 243 -7.14 14.45 6.61
C LEU A 243 -7.38 14.40 8.12
N TYR A 244 -6.58 13.63 8.86
CA TYR A 244 -6.77 13.40 10.29
C TYR A 244 -5.76 14.17 11.17
N GLY A 245 -5.33 15.36 10.73
CA GLY A 245 -4.59 16.30 11.58
C GLY A 245 -3.22 15.80 12.03
N GLY A 246 -2.52 15.03 11.19
CA GLY A 246 -1.15 14.60 11.44
C GLY A 246 -0.99 13.13 11.82
N HIS A 247 -2.07 12.48 12.24
CA HIS A 247 -2.05 11.05 12.57
C HIS A 247 -3.28 10.31 12.08
N ALA A 248 -3.05 9.13 11.50
CA ALA A 248 -4.11 8.19 11.16
C ALA A 248 -3.63 6.77 11.46
N LYS A 249 -4.47 6.00 12.16
CA LYS A 249 -4.12 4.63 12.60
C LYS A 249 -3.72 3.79 11.39
N THR A 250 -2.46 3.38 11.37
CA THR A 250 -1.85 2.60 10.29
C THR A 250 -0.98 1.49 10.86
N ILE A 251 -1.17 0.27 10.35
CA ILE A 251 -0.40 -0.91 10.72
C ILE A 251 0.52 -1.30 9.56
N THR A 252 1.82 -1.19 9.80
CA THR A 252 2.89 -1.63 8.92
C THR A 252 3.57 -2.82 9.60
N PRO A 253 3.46 -4.03 9.03
CA PRO A 253 4.02 -5.24 9.63
C PRO A 253 5.55 -5.18 9.65
N ASP A 254 6.13 -5.60 10.77
CA ASP A 254 7.56 -5.93 10.85
C ASP A 254 7.76 -7.36 10.34
N LYS A 255 7.79 -7.51 9.01
CA LYS A 255 7.85 -8.83 8.36
C LYS A 255 9.05 -9.66 8.81
N GLN A 256 10.17 -9.04 9.15
CA GLN A 256 11.36 -9.77 9.61
C GLN A 256 11.10 -10.41 10.96
N LYS A 257 10.52 -9.66 11.91
CA LYS A 257 10.10 -10.22 13.20
C LYS A 257 8.98 -11.24 13.07
N MET A 258 7.99 -10.96 12.21
CA MET A 258 6.83 -11.84 12.04
C MET A 258 7.18 -13.20 11.44
N VAL A 259 8.11 -13.26 10.49
CA VAL A 259 8.56 -14.53 9.88
C VAL A 259 9.13 -15.48 10.94
N LEU A 260 9.88 -14.97 11.91
CA LEU A 260 10.40 -15.78 13.03
C LEU A 260 9.29 -16.36 13.91
N LEU A 261 8.11 -15.74 13.91
CA LEU A 261 6.95 -16.18 14.69
C LEU A 261 6.08 -17.16 13.90
N PHE A 262 5.90 -16.93 12.60
CA PHE A 262 5.17 -17.86 11.73
C PHE A 262 5.91 -19.17 11.52
N ASP A 263 7.23 -19.13 11.42
CA ASP A 263 8.05 -20.31 11.15
C ASP A 263 8.41 -21.07 12.46
N ASN A 264 7.85 -20.68 13.62
CA ASN A 264 8.04 -21.35 14.90
C ASN A 264 6.83 -22.27 15.21
N PRO A 265 6.96 -23.61 15.04
CA PRO A 265 5.85 -24.53 15.26
C PRO A 265 5.45 -24.66 16.74
N ASP A 266 6.36 -24.32 17.67
CA ASP A 266 6.17 -24.51 19.11
C ASP A 266 5.68 -23.23 19.81
N ILE A 267 5.42 -22.15 19.06
CA ILE A 267 4.96 -20.90 19.66
C ILE A 267 3.55 -21.04 20.22
N ARG A 268 3.43 -20.84 21.53
CA ARG A 268 2.13 -20.77 22.19
C ARG A 268 1.36 -19.52 21.75
N TRP A 269 0.03 -19.65 21.66
CA TRP A 269 -0.85 -18.58 21.19
C TRP A 269 -0.82 -17.32 22.07
N ASP A 270 -0.74 -17.49 23.40
CA ASP A 270 -0.58 -16.39 24.36
C ASP A 270 0.66 -15.54 24.07
N ARG A 271 1.79 -16.21 23.81
CA ARG A 271 3.06 -15.57 23.44
C ARG A 271 2.98 -14.92 22.07
N PHE A 272 2.41 -15.60 21.07
CA PHE A 272 2.23 -15.04 19.73
C PHE A 272 1.41 -13.74 19.77
N ARG A 273 0.29 -13.74 20.51
CA ARG A 273 -0.56 -12.56 20.71
C ARG A 273 0.20 -11.41 21.35
N HIS A 274 0.93 -11.67 22.43
CA HIS A 274 1.72 -10.64 23.12
C HIS A 274 2.70 -9.95 22.17
N LEU A 275 3.46 -10.74 21.39
CA LEU A 275 4.43 -10.22 20.43
C LEU A 275 3.78 -9.47 19.26
N MET A 276 2.63 -9.94 18.76
CA MET A 276 1.86 -9.22 17.73
C MET A 276 1.32 -7.87 18.24
N GLN A 277 0.87 -7.82 19.49
CA GLN A 277 0.45 -6.56 20.12
C GLN A 277 1.61 -5.57 20.25
N ASP A 278 2.82 -6.04 20.59
CA ASP A 278 4.01 -5.18 20.62
C ASP A 278 4.39 -4.65 19.24
N ILE A 279 4.35 -5.51 18.20
CA ILE A 279 4.56 -5.09 16.81
C ILE A 279 3.54 -4.02 16.42
N ARG A 280 2.27 -4.20 16.80
CA ARG A 280 1.22 -3.21 16.56
C ARG A 280 1.50 -1.88 17.25
N ARG A 281 1.81 -1.88 18.55
CA ARG A 281 2.15 -0.65 19.31
C ARG A 281 3.33 0.09 18.67
N HIS A 282 4.36 -0.64 18.28
CA HIS A 282 5.54 -0.06 17.61
C HIS A 282 5.23 0.48 16.20
N SER A 283 4.28 -0.13 15.49
CA SER A 283 3.82 0.41 14.21
C SER A 283 3.00 1.69 14.39
N GLU A 284 2.08 1.71 15.37
CA GLU A 284 1.22 2.85 15.66
C GLU A 284 2.05 4.07 16.10
N SER A 285 3.13 3.87 16.88
CA SER A 285 4.03 4.96 17.29
C SER A 285 4.79 5.59 16.12
N LYS A 286 5.18 4.81 15.10
CA LYS A 286 5.73 5.34 13.82
C LYS A 286 4.69 6.09 12.99
N GLY A 287 3.41 5.96 13.34
CA GLY A 287 2.32 6.74 12.79
C GLY A 287 2.49 8.24 13.08
N PHE A 288 3.07 8.58 14.23
CA PHE A 288 3.42 9.93 14.67
C PHE A 288 4.87 10.23 14.27
N GLY A 289 5.08 11.28 13.47
CA GLY A 289 6.43 11.68 13.12
C GLY A 289 6.48 12.90 12.23
N PHE A 290 7.41 13.79 12.54
CA PHE A 290 7.77 14.89 11.65
C PHE A 290 8.60 14.35 10.48
N ARG A 291 8.34 14.91 9.29
CA ARG A 291 9.11 14.61 8.10
C ARG A 291 10.56 15.08 8.30
N LYS A 292 11.51 14.16 8.11
CA LYS A 292 12.93 14.55 7.95
C LYS A 292 13.09 15.32 6.64
N HIS A 293 14.04 16.24 6.55
CA HIS A 293 14.24 17.08 5.36
C HIS A 293 14.34 16.32 4.02
N SER A 294 14.97 15.13 4.03
CA SER A 294 15.11 14.24 2.87
C SER A 294 13.92 13.28 2.65
N GLY A 295 12.99 13.21 3.60
CA GLY A 295 11.81 12.35 3.56
C GLY A 295 10.75 12.84 2.57
N SER A 296 9.93 11.92 2.08
CA SER A 296 8.85 12.24 1.14
C SER A 296 7.69 12.95 1.85
N ILE A 297 7.33 14.12 1.33
CA ILE A 297 6.19 14.91 1.79
C ILE A 297 4.85 14.19 1.58
N TYR A 298 4.80 13.26 0.63
CA TYR A 298 3.59 12.53 0.28
C TYR A 298 3.24 11.39 1.24
N ASN A 299 4.18 11.01 2.12
CA ASN A 299 3.97 10.00 3.15
C ASN A 299 3.89 10.63 4.55
N LEU A 300 4.76 11.60 4.82
CA LEU A 300 4.75 12.39 6.06
C LEU A 300 4.47 13.85 5.69
N PRO A 301 3.20 14.28 5.70
CA PRO A 301 2.83 15.66 5.37
C PRO A 301 3.20 16.67 6.45
N MET A 302 3.42 16.25 7.70
CA MET A 302 3.78 17.16 8.80
C MET A 302 5.28 17.49 8.85
N PRO A 303 5.65 18.75 9.14
CA PRO A 303 4.77 19.91 9.37
C PRO A 303 4.41 20.65 8.06
N ASP A 304 5.06 20.34 6.93
CA ASP A 304 5.05 21.18 5.73
C ASP A 304 3.67 21.42 5.10
N CYS A 305 2.75 20.45 5.20
CA CYS A 305 1.43 20.50 4.58
C CYS A 305 0.30 20.88 5.54
N MET A 306 0.59 21.11 6.81
CA MET A 306 -0.42 21.37 7.82
C MET A 306 -0.13 22.68 8.53
N CYS A 307 -1.18 23.36 8.99
CA CYS A 307 -1.02 24.47 9.91
C CYS A 307 -0.35 23.95 11.20
N GLN A 308 0.66 24.67 11.67
CA GLN A 308 1.16 24.45 13.02
C GLN A 308 0.02 24.75 13.99
N GLN A 309 -0.38 23.76 14.80
CA GLN A 309 -1.23 24.05 15.94
C GLN A 309 -0.42 24.99 16.84
N ALA A 310 -0.98 26.16 17.14
CA ALA A 310 -0.39 27.05 18.13
C ALA A 310 -0.24 26.25 19.43
N GLU A 311 0.95 26.22 20.01
CA GLU A 311 1.15 25.70 21.35
C GLU A 311 0.19 26.47 22.28
N SER A 312 -0.69 25.72 22.94
CA SER A 312 -1.61 26.25 23.96
C SER A 312 -1.13 25.84 25.33
#